data_AF-A0A2W6BLG6-F1
#
_entry.id   AF-A0A2W6BLG6-F1
#
_cell.length_a   1.000
_cell.length_b   1.000
_cell.length_c   1.000
_cell.angle_alpha   90.00
_cell.angle_beta   90.00
_cell.angle_gamma   90.00
#
_symmetry.space_group_name_H-M   'P 1'
#
loop_
_entity.id
_entity.type
_entity.pdbx_description
1 polymer ?
#
loop_
_entity_poly.entity_id
_entity_poly.type
_entity_poly.pdbx_seq_one_letter_code
_entity_poly.pdbx_strand_id
1 'polypeptide(L)'
;MRDLLGGKGASVAEMTRVLGPGRVPPGFTITTEACVAYTRAGREPEGLTEQVAAALGRLERLAGKRFGDPEDPLLVSVRSGA
;
A
#
# COMPACT_ATOMS: atom_id res chain seq x y z
N MET A 1 10.81 -8.06 -8.08
CA MET A 1 9.98 -7.65 -6.91
C MET A 1 10.65 -6.58 -6.08
N ARG A 2 11.88 -6.78 -5.57
CA ARG A 2 12.59 -5.76 -4.79
C ARG A 2 12.72 -4.43 -5.51
N ASP A 3 13.13 -4.42 -6.77
CA ASP A 3 13.32 -3.17 -7.52
C ASP A 3 12.02 -2.37 -7.72
N LEU A 4 10.87 -3.06 -7.78
CA LEU A 4 9.55 -2.44 -8.00
C LEU A 4 8.86 -2.03 -6.69
N LEU A 5 9.03 -2.81 -5.62
CA LEU A 5 8.31 -2.64 -4.34
C LEU A 5 9.18 -2.05 -3.22
N GLY A 6 10.48 -1.89 -3.49
CA GLY A 6 11.51 -1.69 -2.48
C GLY A 6 11.71 -2.91 -1.57
N GLY A 7 12.77 -2.86 -0.75
CA GLY A 7 13.15 -3.94 0.17
C GLY A 7 12.06 -4.26 1.19
N LYS A 8 11.45 -3.24 1.81
CA LYS A 8 10.38 -3.44 2.82
C LYS A 8 9.10 -3.98 2.19
N GLY A 9 8.66 -3.40 1.06
CA GLY A 9 7.46 -3.87 0.36
C GLY A 9 7.61 -5.30 -0.13
N ALA A 10 8.78 -5.65 -0.67
CA ALA A 10 9.10 -7.02 -1.06
C ALA A 10 9.15 -7.98 0.14
N SER A 11 9.75 -7.59 1.26
CA SER A 11 9.76 -8.41 2.48
C SER A 11 8.37 -8.66 3.04
N VAL A 12 7.49 -7.64 3.07
CA VAL A 12 6.10 -7.82 3.53
C VAL A 12 5.30 -8.71 2.59
N ALA A 13 5.47 -8.54 1.27
CA ALA A 13 4.85 -9.40 0.29
C ALA A 13 5.29 -10.86 0.47
N GLU A 14 6.58 -11.10 0.70
CA GLU A 14 7.12 -12.45 0.92
C GLU A 14 6.64 -13.04 2.25
N MET A 15 6.63 -12.27 3.33
CA MET A 15 6.07 -12.72 4.61
C MET A 15 4.58 -13.10 4.47
N THR A 16 3.80 -12.30 3.75
CA THR A 16 2.38 -12.57 3.50
C THR A 16 2.20 -13.85 2.68
N ARG A 17 3.06 -14.09 1.68
CA ARG A 17 3.07 -15.29 0.85
C ARG A 17 3.39 -16.55 1.67
N VAL A 18 4.38 -16.48 2.55
CA VAL A 18 4.89 -17.64 3.32
C VAL A 18 4.03 -17.94 4.55
N LEU A 19 3.64 -16.91 5.31
CA LEU A 19 2.91 -17.06 6.57
C LEU A 19 1.38 -17.05 6.39
N GLY A 20 0.91 -16.62 5.21
CA GLY A 20 -0.49 -16.44 4.90
C GLY A 20 -1.04 -15.06 5.32
N PRO A 21 -2.19 -14.64 4.74
CA PRO A 21 -2.74 -13.30 4.91
C PRO A 21 -3.28 -13.01 6.31
N GLY A 22 -3.55 -14.03 7.13
CA GLY A 22 -4.04 -13.86 8.50
C GLY A 22 -2.94 -13.55 9.54
N ARG A 23 -1.65 -13.68 9.17
CA ARG A 23 -0.50 -13.47 10.06
C ARG A 23 0.18 -12.11 9.85
N VAL A 24 -0.04 -11.49 8.70
CA VAL A 24 0.53 -10.19 8.35
C VAL A 24 -0.63 -9.22 8.15
N PRO A 25 -0.65 -8.06 8.86
CA PRO A 25 -1.70 -7.07 8.65
C PRO A 25 -1.80 -6.68 7.17
N PRO A 26 -3.01 -6.59 6.60
CA PRO A 26 -3.17 -6.26 5.19
C PRO A 26 -2.66 -4.85 4.89
N GLY A 27 -2.22 -4.64 3.66
CA GLY A 27 -1.68 -3.36 3.19
C GLY A 27 -1.39 -3.41 1.69
N PHE A 28 -0.81 -2.33 1.18
CA PHE A 28 -0.37 -2.23 -0.22
C PHE A 28 0.90 -1.39 -0.32
N THR A 29 1.61 -1.54 -1.43
CA THR A 29 2.85 -0.82 -1.73
C THR A 29 2.64 0.03 -2.97
N ILE A 30 2.95 1.33 -2.87
CA ILE A 30 3.11 2.20 -4.03
C ILE A 30 4.48 1.91 -4.62
N THR A 31 4.55 1.64 -5.92
CA THR A 31 5.79 1.17 -6.56
C THR A 31 6.87 2.24 -6.59
N THR A 32 8.12 1.81 -6.71
CA THR A 32 9.27 2.70 -6.96
C THR A 32 9.12 3.46 -8.28
N GLU A 33 8.49 2.88 -9.29
CA GLU A 33 8.19 3.53 -10.57
C GLU A 33 7.28 4.75 -10.40
N ALA A 34 6.26 4.67 -9.53
CA ALA A 34 5.39 5.81 -9.23
C ALA A 34 6.20 6.96 -8.58
N CYS A 35 7.16 6.63 -7.71
CA CYS A 35 8.08 7.60 -7.12
C CYS A 35 8.99 8.25 -8.17
N VAL A 36 9.55 7.45 -9.10
CA VAL A 36 10.36 7.97 -10.22
C VAL A 36 9.53 8.89 -11.11
N ALA A 37 8.30 8.51 -11.44
CA ALA A 37 7.39 9.31 -12.26
C ALA A 37 7.03 10.64 -11.58
N TYR A 38 6.69 10.61 -10.28
CA TYR A 38 6.45 11.80 -9.47
C TYR A 38 7.66 12.74 -9.46
N THR A 39 8.85 12.19 -9.22
CA THR A 39 10.10 12.97 -9.14
C THR A 39 10.45 13.63 -10.47
N ARG A 40 10.19 12.96 -11.59
CA ARG A 40 10.45 13.51 -12.94
C ARG A 40 9.44 14.58 -13.35
N ALA A 41 8.18 14.42 -12.99
CA ALA A 41 7.09 15.31 -13.42
C ALA A 41 6.79 16.44 -12.42
N GLY A 42 7.26 16.34 -11.17
CA GLY A 42 6.94 17.27 -10.09
C GLY A 42 5.47 17.23 -9.65
N ARG A 43 4.72 16.21 -10.08
CA ARG A 43 3.28 16.02 -9.80
C ARG A 43 2.95 14.54 -9.75
N GLU A 44 1.82 14.20 -9.14
CA GLU A 44 1.32 12.82 -9.09
C GLU A 44 1.15 12.25 -10.51
N PRO A 45 1.60 10.99 -10.75
CA PRO A 45 1.31 10.28 -11.99
C PRO A 45 -0.20 10.15 -12.20
N GLU A 46 -0.62 10.22 -13.46
CA GLU A 46 -2.02 10.05 -13.84
C GLU A 46 -2.56 8.70 -13.35
N GLY A 47 -3.75 8.70 -12.75
CA GLY A 47 -4.39 7.49 -12.25
C GLY A 47 -3.87 7.00 -10.89
N LEU A 48 -2.83 7.61 -10.30
CA LEU A 48 -2.28 7.15 -9.02
C LEU A 48 -3.31 7.30 -7.89
N THR A 49 -4.02 8.42 -7.83
CA THR A 49 -5.04 8.69 -6.82
C THR A 49 -6.15 7.63 -6.84
N GLU A 50 -6.63 7.27 -8.02
CA GLU A 50 -7.67 6.25 -8.22
C GLU A 50 -7.18 4.86 -7.82
N GLN A 51 -5.92 4.53 -8.14
CA GLN A 51 -5.31 3.26 -7.74
C GLN A 51 -5.14 3.15 -6.23
N VAL A 52 -4.72 4.24 -5.57
CA VAL A 52 -4.63 4.32 -4.10
C VAL A 52 -6.00 4.19 -3.46
N ALA A 53 -7.03 4.88 -3.97
CA ALA A 53 -8.40 4.77 -3.49
C ALA A 53 -8.93 3.33 -3.64
N ALA A 54 -8.69 2.69 -4.78
CA ALA A 54 -9.09 1.30 -5.01
C ALA A 54 -8.35 0.33 -4.07
N ALA A 55 -7.07 0.58 -3.78
CA ALA A 55 -6.29 -0.22 -2.84
C ALA A 55 -6.77 -0.03 -1.40
N LEU A 56 -7.10 1.19 -1.00
CA LEU A 56 -7.69 1.50 0.30
C LEU A 56 -9.05 0.81 0.46
N GLY A 57 -9.92 0.86 -0.55
CA GLY A 57 -11.20 0.15 -0.50
C GLY A 57 -11.07 -1.38 -0.40
N ARG A 58 -10.00 -1.96 -0.97
CA ARG A 58 -9.66 -3.37 -0.73
C ARG A 58 -9.20 -3.61 0.71
N LEU A 59 -8.40 -2.70 1.26
CA LEU A 59 -7.88 -2.77 2.63
C LEU A 59 -9.03 -2.69 3.65
N GLU A 60 -9.98 -1.78 3.47
CA GLU A 60 -11.17 -1.65 4.30
C GLU A 60 -11.97 -2.96 4.34
N ARG A 61 -12.22 -3.57 3.18
CA ARG A 61 -12.91 -4.87 3.10
C ARG A 61 -12.18 -6.00 3.82
N LEU A 62 -10.85 -6.04 3.73
CA LEU A 62 -10.03 -7.05 4.39
C LEU A 62 -9.95 -6.84 5.90
N ALA A 63 -9.92 -5.58 6.34
CA ALA A 63 -9.84 -5.21 7.76
C ALA A 63 -11.21 -5.23 8.45
N GLY A 64 -12.31 -5.17 7.69
CA GLY A 64 -13.66 -5.00 8.23
C GLY A 64 -13.89 -3.64 8.88
N LYS A 65 -13.09 -2.63 8.53
CA LYS A 65 -13.09 -1.28 9.09
C LYS A 65 -13.06 -0.23 7.98
N ARG A 66 -13.41 1.02 8.29
CA ARG A 66 -13.47 2.10 7.28
C ARG A 66 -12.52 3.24 7.63
N PHE A 67 -11.81 3.73 6.63
CA PHE A 67 -10.86 4.83 6.79
C PHE A 67 -11.64 6.14 7.02
N GLY A 68 -11.31 6.83 8.11
CA GLY A 68 -11.99 8.06 8.51
C GLY A 68 -13.34 7.87 9.21
N ASP A 69 -13.73 6.64 9.55
CA ASP A 69 -14.91 6.36 10.37
C ASP A 69 -14.67 6.80 11.83
N PRO A 70 -15.53 7.66 12.42
CA PRO A 70 -15.34 8.13 13.80
C PRO A 70 -15.64 7.05 14.86
N GLU A 71 -16.44 6.03 14.52
CA GLU A 71 -16.87 5.00 15.48
C GLU A 71 -15.95 3.76 15.44
N ASP A 72 -15.57 3.27 14.25
CA ASP A 72 -14.61 2.16 14.09
C ASP A 72 -13.57 2.43 12.98
N PRO A 73 -12.57 3.29 13.25
CA PRO A 73 -11.62 3.74 12.24
C PRO A 73 -10.66 2.63 11.80
N LEU A 74 -10.45 2.54 10.49
CA LEU A 74 -9.25 1.95 9.92
C LEU A 74 -8.09 2.95 10.06
N LEU A 75 -7.08 2.60 10.85
CA LEU A 75 -5.82 3.35 10.95
C LEU A 75 -4.75 2.67 10.09
N VAL A 76 -3.92 3.48 9.43
CA VAL A 76 -2.84 3.00 8.57
C VAL A 76 -1.49 3.55 9.01
N SER A 77 -0.43 2.80 8.74
CA SER A 77 0.94 3.29 8.87
C SER A 77 1.56 3.46 7.48
N VAL A 78 2.19 4.61 7.24
CA VAL A 78 2.90 4.90 5.98
C VAL A 78 4.39 4.77 6.24
N ARG A 79 5.06 3.89 5.48
CA ARG A 79 6.48 3.59 5.67
C ARG A 79 7.20 3.68 4.33
N SER A 80 8.28 4.46 4.27
CA SER A 80 9.13 4.51 3.09
C SER A 80 9.89 3.20 2.90
N GLY A 81 10.11 2.80 1.64
CA GLY A 81 10.92 1.66 1.24
C GLY A 81 11.67 1.99 -0.05
N ALA A 82 12.91 1.52 -0.15
CA ALA A 82 13.77 1.61 -1.33
C ALA A 82 14.19 0.21 -1.74
#